data_AF-A0A3L9Y549-F1
#
_entry.id   AF-A0A3L9Y549-F1
#
_cell.length_a   1.000
_cell.length_b   1.000
_cell.length_c   1.000
_cell.angle_alpha   90.00
_cell.angle_beta   90.00
_cell.angle_gamma   90.00
#
_symmetry.space_group_name_H-M   'P 1'
#
loop_
_entity.id
_entity.type
_entity.pdbx_description
1 polymer ?
#
loop_
_entity_poly.entity_id
_entity_poly.type
_entity_poly.pdbx_seq_one_letter_code
_entity_poly.pdbx_strand_id
1 'polypeptide(L)'
;MAQDLGLVLLDQTSITVPNVTRSGFEPCDLLDVPNKRFIHVKKSSRRSSILSHFFKQGSNSAQQFRKIDAAWSQLESLVRSAGYLAEADQLNVDPQQIRDGWTVEYWIADAQRKTGGFNIPFFSKITLRDEVSALRAMQYDVVLRFIDIPPDPIAT
;
A
#
# COMPACT_ATOMS: atom_id res chain seq x y z
N MET A 1 -17.61 -6.95 2.14
CA MET A 1 -16.23 -7.48 2.21
C MET A 1 -15.45 -6.92 1.02
N ALA A 2 -14.11 -6.91 1.00
CA ALA A 2 -13.32 -6.18 -0.01
C ALA A 2 -13.73 -6.45 -1.49
N GLN A 3 -14.13 -7.69 -1.79
CA GLN A 3 -14.70 -8.11 -3.08
C GLN A 3 -15.95 -7.33 -3.50
N ASP A 4 -16.83 -6.99 -2.56
CA ASP A 4 -18.05 -6.20 -2.84
C ASP A 4 -17.71 -4.75 -3.25
N LEU A 5 -16.48 -4.31 -2.99
CA LEU A 5 -15.95 -3.00 -3.38
C LEU A 5 -15.04 -3.08 -4.63
N GLY A 6 -14.89 -4.26 -5.25
CA GLY A 6 -13.96 -4.49 -6.35
C GLY A 6 -12.48 -4.40 -5.95
N LEU A 7 -12.18 -4.67 -4.68
CA LEU A 7 -10.81 -4.65 -4.14
C LEU A 7 -10.29 -6.06 -3.92
N VAL A 8 -9.03 -6.28 -4.29
CA VAL A 8 -8.30 -7.52 -4.02
C VAL A 8 -7.67 -7.45 -2.63
N LEU A 9 -7.99 -8.40 -1.76
CA LEU A 9 -7.38 -8.52 -0.44
C LEU A 9 -6.02 -9.24 -0.53
N LEU A 10 -4.94 -8.53 -0.17
CA LEU A 10 -3.56 -9.02 -0.22
C LEU A 10 -2.83 -8.91 1.14
N ASP A 11 -3.55 -8.61 2.23
CA ASP A 11 -2.97 -8.57 3.58
C ASP A 11 -2.19 -9.86 3.90
N GLN A 12 -0.98 -9.70 4.44
CA GLN A 12 -0.06 -10.80 4.78
C GLN A 12 0.33 -11.72 3.62
N THR A 13 0.13 -11.27 2.38
CA THR A 13 0.61 -11.98 1.19
C THR A 13 1.90 -11.35 0.68
N SER A 14 2.84 -12.19 0.23
CA SER A 14 4.13 -11.74 -0.30
C SER A 14 4.33 -12.24 -1.71
N ILE A 15 4.96 -11.41 -2.54
CA ILE A 15 5.51 -11.83 -3.82
C ILE A 15 7.01 -12.05 -3.67
N THR A 16 7.54 -13.03 -4.39
CA THR A 16 8.97 -13.29 -4.48
C THR A 16 9.34 -13.37 -5.95
N VAL A 17 10.26 -12.53 -6.39
CA VAL A 17 10.72 -12.56 -7.77
C VAL A 17 11.81 -13.62 -7.91
N PRO A 18 11.62 -14.65 -8.77
CA PRO A 18 12.63 -15.68 -8.99
C PRO A 18 13.98 -15.09 -9.45
N ASN A 19 15.07 -15.69 -9.01
CA ASN A 19 16.45 -15.30 -9.38
C ASN A 19 16.87 -13.87 -8.96
N VAL A 20 16.08 -13.20 -8.12
CA VAL A 20 16.45 -11.93 -7.50
C VAL A 20 16.65 -12.15 -6.00
N THR A 21 17.87 -11.96 -5.52
CA THR A 21 18.21 -12.16 -4.11
C THR A 21 17.42 -11.19 -3.22
N ARG A 22 16.76 -11.72 -2.18
CA ARG A 22 15.97 -10.93 -1.21
C ARG A 22 14.86 -10.09 -1.87
N SER A 23 14.19 -10.65 -2.87
CA SER A 23 13.07 -10.03 -3.58
C SER A 23 11.70 -10.21 -2.93
N GLY A 24 11.65 -10.79 -1.73
CA GLY A 24 10.39 -11.01 -1.01
C GLY A 24 9.86 -9.69 -0.45
N PHE A 25 8.64 -9.31 -0.83
CA PHE A 25 7.93 -8.16 -0.26
C PHE A 25 6.42 -8.31 -0.35
N GLU A 26 5.71 -7.61 0.53
CA GLU A 26 4.25 -7.51 0.51
C GLU A 26 3.82 -6.38 -0.45
N PRO A 27 2.96 -6.66 -1.45
CA PRO A 27 2.54 -5.65 -2.42
C PRO A 27 1.80 -4.47 -1.76
N CYS A 28 0.72 -4.77 -1.04
CA CYS A 28 -0.16 -3.85 -0.34
C CYS A 28 -1.19 -4.68 0.45
N ASP A 29 -2.03 -4.03 1.25
CA ASP A 29 -3.09 -4.72 1.99
C ASP A 29 -4.34 -4.90 1.11
N LEU A 30 -4.66 -3.86 0.30
CA LEU A 30 -5.75 -3.87 -0.67
C LEU A 30 -5.26 -3.35 -2.02
N LEU A 31 -5.58 -4.06 -3.09
CA LEU A 31 -5.25 -3.66 -4.45
C LEU A 31 -6.52 -3.32 -5.22
N ASP A 32 -6.55 -2.12 -5.80
CA ASP A 32 -7.58 -1.68 -6.73
C ASP A 32 -7.00 -1.63 -8.14
N VAL A 33 -7.19 -2.70 -8.91
CA VAL A 33 -6.64 -2.79 -10.26
C VAL A 33 -7.30 -1.78 -11.22
N PRO A 34 -8.64 -1.66 -11.28
CA PRO A 34 -9.29 -0.73 -12.21
C PRO A 34 -8.87 0.73 -12.01
N ASN A 35 -8.69 1.16 -10.75
CA ASN A 35 -8.28 2.53 -10.43
C ASN A 35 -6.77 2.68 -10.19
N LYS A 36 -5.99 1.60 -10.41
CA LYS A 36 -4.52 1.57 -10.24
C LYS A 36 -4.05 2.05 -8.86
N ARG A 37 -4.54 1.44 -7.79
CA ARG A 37 -4.22 1.86 -6.40
C ARG A 37 -3.63 0.72 -5.58
N PHE A 38 -2.45 0.97 -5.02
CA PHE A 38 -1.86 0.17 -3.95
C PHE A 38 -2.26 0.80 -2.62
N ILE A 39 -3.14 0.14 -1.87
CA ILE A 39 -3.69 0.69 -0.63
C ILE A 39 -3.08 -0.05 0.55
N HIS A 40 -2.34 0.70 1.36
CA HIS A 40 -1.76 0.23 2.62
C HIS A 40 -2.60 0.75 3.78
N VAL A 41 -2.93 -0.11 4.74
CA VAL A 41 -3.81 0.18 5.86
C VAL A 41 -3.09 -0.07 7.18
N LYS A 42 -3.16 0.89 8.11
CA LYS A 42 -2.60 0.71 9.45
C LYS A 42 -3.48 1.31 10.52
N LYS A 43 -3.74 0.57 11.60
CA LYS A 43 -4.23 1.17 12.84
C LYS A 43 -3.14 2.10 13.39
N SER A 44 -3.51 3.36 13.61
CA SER A 44 -2.62 4.39 14.10
C SER A 44 -1.95 3.98 15.39
N SER A 45 -0.76 4.53 15.60
CA SER A 45 0.05 4.29 16.77
C SER A 45 0.67 5.60 17.22
N ARG A 46 0.68 5.81 18.54
CA ARG A 46 1.41 6.94 19.16
C ARG A 46 2.93 6.81 19.02
N ARG A 47 3.43 5.62 18.64
CA ARG A 47 4.86 5.35 18.40
C ARG A 47 5.24 5.70 16.96
N SER A 48 6.16 6.64 16.81
CA SER A 48 6.69 7.08 15.50
C SER A 48 7.28 5.93 14.67
N SER A 49 7.92 4.96 15.32
CA SER A 49 8.53 3.81 14.65
C SER A 49 7.53 3.00 13.82
N ILE A 50 6.29 2.88 14.28
CA ILE A 50 5.26 2.09 13.60
C ILE A 50 4.81 2.76 12.31
N LEU A 51 4.48 4.06 12.36
CA LEU A 51 4.07 4.79 11.16
C LEU A 51 5.23 5.02 10.20
N SER A 52 6.45 5.25 10.71
CA SER A 52 7.63 5.34 9.85
C SER A 52 7.92 4.03 9.12
N HIS A 53 7.78 2.88 9.79
CA HIS A 53 7.92 1.58 9.12
C HIS A 53 6.81 1.36 8.08
N PHE A 54 5.58 1.71 8.42
CA PHE A 54 4.43 1.62 7.51
C PHE A 54 4.63 2.42 6.21
N PHE A 55 5.10 3.68 6.31
CA PHE A 55 5.40 4.47 5.12
C PHE A 55 6.50 3.84 4.27
N LYS A 56 7.58 3.38 4.92
CA LYS A 56 8.67 2.67 4.24
C LYS A 56 8.23 1.39 3.56
N GLN A 57 7.34 0.62 4.17
CA GLN A 57 6.81 -0.61 3.59
C GLN A 57 6.10 -0.34 2.26
N GLY A 58 5.15 0.60 2.24
CA GLY A 58 4.45 0.95 1.00
C GLY A 58 5.36 1.55 -0.06
N SER A 59 6.32 2.40 0.36
CA SER A 59 7.29 2.98 -0.55
C SER A 59 8.19 1.92 -1.17
N ASN A 60 8.74 1.02 -0.36
CA ASN A 60 9.61 -0.05 -0.83
C ASN A 60 8.90 -0.97 -1.81
N SER A 61 7.64 -1.34 -1.55
CA SER A 61 6.83 -2.15 -2.46
C SER A 61 6.68 -1.49 -3.84
N ALA A 62 6.21 -0.24 -3.89
CA ALA A 62 6.06 0.50 -5.13
C ALA A 62 7.39 0.66 -5.88
N GLN A 63 8.50 0.89 -5.15
CA GLN A 63 9.82 0.92 -5.76
C GLN A 63 10.20 -0.42 -6.42
N GLN A 64 9.85 -1.56 -5.84
CA GLN A 64 10.10 -2.86 -6.47
C GLN A 64 9.30 -3.02 -7.76
N PHE A 65 8.02 -2.63 -7.78
CA PHE A 65 7.19 -2.67 -8.99
C PHE A 65 7.71 -1.76 -10.12
N ARG A 66 8.32 -0.62 -9.78
CA ARG A 66 8.96 0.24 -10.77
C ARG A 66 10.28 -0.34 -11.29
N LYS A 67 11.05 -1.01 -10.45
CA LYS A 67 12.42 -1.48 -10.77
C LYS A 67 12.47 -2.87 -11.38
N ILE A 68 11.52 -3.74 -11.07
CA ILE A 68 11.57 -5.18 -11.41
C ILE A 68 10.34 -5.54 -12.23
N ASP A 69 10.52 -5.77 -13.53
CA ASP A 69 9.44 -6.09 -14.47
C ASP A 69 8.67 -7.35 -14.02
N ALA A 70 9.42 -8.39 -13.61
CA ALA A 70 8.86 -9.65 -13.15
C ALA A 70 7.99 -9.55 -11.88
N ALA A 71 8.07 -8.45 -11.11
CA ALA A 71 7.19 -8.24 -9.96
C ALA A 71 5.72 -8.17 -10.37
N TRP A 72 5.42 -7.60 -11.55
CA TRP A 72 4.04 -7.51 -12.07
C TRP A 72 3.46 -8.87 -12.41
N SER A 73 4.24 -9.76 -13.02
CA SER A 73 3.81 -11.15 -13.28
C SER A 73 3.59 -11.94 -11.99
N GLN A 74 4.39 -11.68 -10.94
CA GLN A 74 4.15 -12.30 -9.64
C GLN A 74 2.88 -11.76 -8.98
N LEU A 75 2.58 -10.46 -9.12
CA LEU A 75 1.35 -9.87 -8.64
C LEU A 75 0.13 -10.44 -9.38
N GLU A 76 0.19 -10.54 -10.71
CA GLU A 76 -0.87 -11.16 -11.53
C GLU A 76 -1.16 -12.59 -11.08
N SER A 77 -0.13 -13.42 -10.93
CA SER A 77 -0.26 -14.80 -10.44
C SER A 77 -0.87 -14.86 -9.04
N LEU A 78 -0.42 -13.98 -8.13
CA LEU A 78 -0.96 -13.89 -6.77
C LEU A 78 -2.46 -13.55 -6.79
N VAL A 79 -2.85 -12.50 -7.53
CA VAL A 79 -4.24 -12.05 -7.68
C VAL A 79 -5.11 -13.15 -8.30
N ARG A 80 -4.61 -13.85 -9.31
CA ARG A 80 -5.30 -14.98 -9.95
C ARG A 80 -5.51 -16.13 -8.97
N SER A 81 -4.48 -16.50 -8.21
CA SER A 81 -4.55 -17.58 -7.22
C SER A 81 -5.51 -17.29 -6.07
N ALA A 82 -5.70 -16.01 -5.76
CA ALA A 82 -6.67 -15.53 -4.77
C ALA A 82 -8.12 -15.50 -5.30
N GLY A 83 -8.35 -15.85 -6.58
CA GLY A 83 -9.68 -15.98 -7.19
C GLY A 83 -10.19 -14.73 -7.92
N TYR A 84 -9.38 -13.68 -8.06
CA TYR A 84 -9.73 -12.41 -8.68
C TYR A 84 -9.36 -12.40 -10.17
N LEU A 85 -10.05 -13.22 -10.96
CA LEU A 85 -9.67 -13.48 -12.36
C LEU A 85 -9.73 -12.23 -13.24
N ALA A 86 -10.77 -11.40 -13.08
CA ALA A 86 -10.95 -10.19 -13.89
C ALA A 86 -9.88 -9.13 -13.60
N GLU A 87 -9.45 -9.03 -12.35
CA GLU A 87 -8.38 -8.14 -11.90
C GLU A 87 -7.01 -8.67 -12.34
N ALA A 88 -6.78 -9.99 -12.30
CA ALA A 88 -5.56 -10.60 -12.81
C ALA A 88 -5.41 -10.38 -14.32
N ASP A 89 -6.49 -10.53 -15.09
CA ASP A 89 -6.45 -10.32 -16.54
C ASP A 89 -6.12 -8.86 -16.90
N GLN A 90 -6.52 -7.88 -16.07
CA GLN A 90 -6.14 -6.47 -16.23
C GLN A 90 -4.66 -6.19 -15.91
N LEU A 91 -4.03 -7.03 -15.07
CA LEU A 91 -2.59 -6.94 -14.78
C LEU A 91 -1.74 -7.61 -15.86
N ASN A 92 -2.35 -8.48 -16.69
CA ASN A 92 -1.69 -9.19 -17.79
C ASN A 92 -1.55 -8.30 -19.04
N VAL A 93 -0.88 -7.17 -18.89
CA VAL A 93 -0.53 -6.25 -19.99
C VAL A 93 0.99 -6.08 -20.05
N ASP A 94 1.47 -5.43 -21.12
CA ASP A 94 2.91 -5.15 -21.28
C ASP A 94 3.49 -4.48 -20.01
N PRO A 95 4.59 -4.98 -19.43
CA PRO A 95 5.21 -4.40 -18.24
C PRO A 95 5.56 -2.91 -18.35
N GLN A 96 5.81 -2.40 -19.55
CA GLN A 96 6.06 -0.98 -19.75
C GLN A 96 4.77 -0.15 -19.65
N GLN A 97 3.63 -0.70 -20.07
CA GLN A 97 2.33 -0.02 -20.02
C GLN A 97 1.68 -0.11 -18.64
N ILE A 98 1.88 -1.24 -17.93
CA ILE A 98 1.23 -1.42 -16.63
C ILE A 98 1.75 -0.43 -15.59
N ARG A 99 3.01 0.02 -15.70
CA ARG A 99 3.70 0.79 -14.65
C ARG A 99 3.16 2.20 -14.41
N ASP A 100 2.42 2.75 -15.35
CA ASP A 100 2.06 4.17 -15.31
C ASP A 100 0.66 4.40 -14.73
N GLY A 101 0.51 5.54 -14.03
CA GLY A 101 -0.74 5.98 -13.46
C GLY A 101 -1.15 5.28 -12.15
N TRP A 102 -0.20 4.67 -11.44
CA TRP A 102 -0.48 4.05 -10.14
C TRP A 102 -0.39 5.05 -8.99
N THR A 103 -1.29 4.88 -8.02
CA THR A 103 -1.33 5.64 -6.76
C THR A 103 -0.95 4.74 -5.59
N VAL A 104 -0.08 5.22 -4.72
CA VAL A 104 0.17 4.61 -3.39
C VAL A 104 -0.70 5.34 -2.37
N GLU A 105 -1.65 4.64 -1.78
CA GLU A 105 -2.51 5.18 -0.72
C GLU A 105 -2.08 4.65 0.66
N TYR A 106 -1.98 5.54 1.63
CA TYR A 106 -1.77 5.22 3.04
C TYR A 106 -3.04 5.55 3.82
N TRP A 107 -3.71 4.53 4.34
CA TRP A 107 -4.93 4.65 5.12
C TRP A 107 -4.62 4.40 6.60
N ILE A 108 -4.80 5.43 7.42
CA ILE A 108 -4.50 5.36 8.85
C ILE A 108 -5.82 5.36 9.62
N ALA A 109 -6.13 4.25 10.28
CA ALA A 109 -7.27 4.17 11.19
C ALA A 109 -6.89 4.77 12.56
N ASP A 110 -7.43 5.93 12.90
CA ASP A 110 -7.12 6.64 14.14
C ASP A 110 -8.38 7.26 14.73
N ALA A 111 -8.36 7.53 16.03
CA ALA A 111 -9.41 8.33 16.65
C ALA A 111 -9.09 9.81 16.46
N GLN A 112 -10.08 10.60 16.05
CA GLN A 112 -9.94 12.05 16.02
C GLN A 112 -9.52 12.58 17.40
N ARG A 113 -8.62 13.56 17.40
CA ARG A 113 -8.34 14.30 18.64
C ARG A 113 -9.56 15.11 19.04
N LYS A 114 -9.59 15.53 20.31
CA LYS A 114 -10.58 16.51 20.82
C LYS A 114 -10.64 17.81 19.98
N THR A 115 -9.58 18.12 19.24
CA THR A 115 -9.49 19.26 18.33
C THR A 115 -9.99 18.97 16.90
N GLY A 116 -10.59 17.81 16.64
CA GLY A 116 -11.16 17.41 15.34
C GLY A 116 -10.14 16.97 14.27
N GLY A 117 -8.86 16.88 14.63
CA GLY A 117 -7.77 16.54 13.69
C GLY A 117 -7.07 15.22 14.01
N PHE A 118 -6.39 14.67 13.01
CA PHE A 118 -5.50 13.53 13.13
C PHE A 118 -4.05 13.99 13.36
N ASN A 119 -3.24 13.18 14.05
CA ASN A 119 -1.85 13.56 14.32
C ASN A 119 -0.85 12.44 14.01
N ILE A 120 -0.05 12.67 12.98
CA ILE A 120 1.15 11.89 12.71
C ILE A 120 2.31 12.44 13.58
N PRO A 121 3.06 11.60 14.33
CA PRO A 121 4.24 12.03 15.07
C PRO A 121 5.29 12.72 14.19
N PHE A 122 6.07 13.66 14.77
CA PHE A 122 7.03 14.48 14.01
C PHE A 122 7.99 13.66 13.12
N PHE A 123 8.64 12.64 13.68
CA PHE A 123 9.55 11.79 12.91
C PHE A 123 8.84 11.01 11.79
N SER A 124 7.59 10.60 12.01
CA SER A 124 6.80 9.94 10.97
C SER A 124 6.38 10.91 9.87
N LYS A 125 6.20 12.21 10.15
CA LYS A 125 6.00 13.24 9.11
C LYS A 125 7.24 13.42 8.24
N ILE A 126 8.43 13.42 8.85
CA ILE A 126 9.69 13.47 8.10
C ILE A 126 9.81 12.25 7.19
N THR A 127 9.60 11.04 7.74
CA THR A 127 9.61 9.81 6.93
C THR A 127 8.60 9.89 5.80
N LEU A 128 7.34 10.27 6.08
CA LEU A 128 6.32 10.41 5.04
C LEU A 128 6.75 11.36 3.92
N ARG A 129 7.29 12.54 4.26
CA ARG A 129 7.77 13.51 3.26
C ARG A 129 8.86 12.91 2.37
N ASP A 130 9.83 12.23 2.97
CA ASP A 130 10.96 11.65 2.25
C ASP A 130 10.49 10.52 1.31
N GLU A 131 9.61 9.63 1.81
CA GLU A 131 9.03 8.54 1.00
C GLU A 131 8.11 9.08 -0.12
N VAL A 132 7.28 10.09 0.14
CA VAL A 132 6.46 10.75 -0.88
C VAL A 132 7.33 11.35 -1.99
N SER A 133 8.47 11.95 -1.61
CA SER A 133 9.38 12.55 -2.59
C SER A 133 10.01 11.49 -3.48
N ALA A 134 10.42 10.35 -2.92
CA ALA A 134 10.95 9.21 -3.68
C ALA A 134 9.90 8.60 -4.62
N LEU A 135 8.67 8.42 -4.15
CA LEU A 135 7.57 7.86 -4.94
C LEU A 135 7.18 8.76 -6.11
N ARG A 136 7.08 10.08 -5.88
CA ARG A 136 6.79 11.04 -6.95
C ARG A 136 7.90 11.11 -7.99
N ALA A 137 9.17 10.99 -7.58
CA ALA A 137 10.28 10.88 -8.51
C ALA A 137 10.19 9.63 -9.40
N MET A 138 9.49 8.59 -8.94
CA MET A 138 9.14 7.38 -9.70
C MET A 138 7.74 7.44 -10.32
N GLN A 139 7.17 8.64 -10.48
CA GLN A 139 5.88 8.89 -11.15
C GLN A 139 4.68 8.16 -10.52
N TYR A 140 4.73 7.91 -9.21
CA TYR A 140 3.55 7.52 -8.45
C TYR A 140 2.83 8.75 -7.91
N ASP A 141 1.51 8.71 -7.94
CA ASP A 141 0.69 9.56 -7.08
C ASP A 141 0.71 9.01 -5.64
N VAL A 142 0.54 9.89 -4.66
CA VAL A 142 0.53 9.49 -3.25
C VAL A 142 -0.61 10.17 -2.51
N VAL A 143 -1.41 9.37 -1.83
CA VAL A 143 -2.58 9.82 -1.06
C VAL A 143 -2.45 9.35 0.38
N LEU A 144 -2.78 10.25 1.32
CA LEU A 144 -2.91 9.92 2.74
C LEU A 144 -4.38 10.09 3.14
N ARG A 145 -4.99 9.05 3.71
CA ARG A 145 -6.35 9.08 4.26
C ARG A 145 -6.35 8.69 5.72
N PHE A 146 -7.32 9.23 6.44
CA PHE A 146 -7.62 8.81 7.80
C PHE A 146 -8.99 8.14 7.83
N ILE A 147 -9.06 7.01 8.52
CA ILE A 147 -10.30 6.31 8.83
C ILE A 147 -10.60 6.63 10.29
N ASP A 148 -11.69 7.34 10.54
CA ASP A 148 -12.09 7.66 11.90
C ASP A 148 -12.59 6.40 12.60
N ILE A 149 -11.99 6.06 13.73
CA ILE A 149 -12.41 4.95 14.57
C ILE A 149 -12.78 5.45 15.97
N PRO A 150 -13.79 4.87 16.63
CA PRO A 150 -14.10 5.21 18.00
C PRO A 150 -12.84 5.11 18.88
N PRO A 151 -12.66 6.01 19.86
CA PRO A 151 -11.56 5.87 20.82
C PRO A 151 -11.67 4.51 21.52
N ASP A 152 -10.52 3.86 21.74
CA ASP A 152 -10.50 2.56 22.44
C ASP A 152 -11.24 2.72 23.79
N PRO A 153 -12.13 1.78 24.15
CA PRO A 153 -12.80 1.79 25.45
C PRO A 153 -11.75 1.89 26.56
N ILE A 154 -11.98 2.75 27.55
CA ILE A 154 -11.13 2.79 28.74
C ILE A 154 -11.26 1.41 29.39
N ALA A 155 -10.15 0.66 29.46
CA ALA A 155 -10.08 -0.51 30.31
C ALA A 155 -10.24 -0.01 31.76
N THR A 156 -11.45 -0.17 32.30
CA THR A 156 -11.79 0.06 33.71
C THR A 156 -11.17 -0.99 34.59
#